data_AF-A0A8R7QHV2-F1
#
_entry.id   AF-A0A8R7QHV2-F1
#
_cell.length_a   1.000
_cell.length_b   1.000
_cell.length_c   1.000
_cell.angle_alpha   90.00
_cell.angle_beta   90.00
_cell.angle_gamma   90.00
#
_symmetry.space_group_name_H-M   'P 1'
#
loop_
_entity.id
_entity.type
_entity.pdbx_description
1 polymer ?
#
loop_
_entity_poly.entity_id
_entity_poly.type
_entity_poly.pdbx_seq_one_letter_code
_entity_poly.pdbx_strand_id
1 'polypeptide(L)'
;MLALDRLEHTHYVAAIPVKKQIDAIKSQRGAVKVLKRKSLWSKSMEDIVEKLVGIVDFIHLEINRAFLENHARKSSGGLRVANNLAKTLGPAGLELHYANVILQLKALALASPAVPQNAREALYQALPPRIKPVLHTQLRRRFPLGEKQTMTVAEVRAEMNRVLRWLVPAAESTRLCLQEWAMKGMEGVNVDETNWFEQENHVSVGSMLAHADAKVSKVETLYYADKETTEGYIAELVLALHLLVSLPTEEK
;
A
#
# COMPACT_ATOMS: atom_id res chain seq x y z
N MET A 1 -65.97 -56.08 38.82
CA MET A 1 -66.32 -56.19 37.38
C MET A 1 -65.72 -54.97 36.71
N LEU A 2 -64.56 -55.12 36.05
CA LEU A 2 -64.45 -55.41 34.60
C LEU A 2 -65.06 -54.27 33.79
N ALA A 3 -64.41 -53.62 32.82
CA ALA A 3 -63.12 -53.81 32.18
C ALA A 3 -62.91 -52.60 31.23
N LEU A 4 -61.64 -52.34 30.88
CA LEU A 4 -61.13 -51.74 29.64
C LEU A 4 -61.87 -50.58 28.95
N ASP A 5 -61.15 -49.45 28.83
CA ASP A 5 -60.77 -48.86 27.53
C ASP A 5 -59.68 -47.81 27.80
N ARG A 6 -58.38 -48.15 27.82
CA ARG A 6 -57.43 -48.26 26.69
C ARG A 6 -57.67 -47.33 25.48
N LEU A 7 -56.72 -46.39 25.40
CA LEU A 7 -56.09 -45.79 24.21
C LEU A 7 -56.84 -44.66 23.49
N GLU A 8 -56.03 -43.80 22.85
CA GLU A 8 -56.37 -42.67 21.98
C GLU A 8 -56.55 -41.34 22.74
N HIS A 9 -55.83 -40.24 22.48
CA HIS A 9 -54.95 -39.88 21.38
C HIS A 9 -54.08 -38.66 21.77
N THR A 10 -52.82 -38.72 21.32
CA THR A 10 -52.02 -37.64 20.72
C THR A 10 -51.66 -36.38 21.51
N HIS A 11 -50.35 -36.19 21.63
CA HIS A 11 -49.64 -34.92 21.76
C HIS A 11 -50.38 -33.74 21.09
N TYR A 12 -50.97 -32.85 21.89
CA TYR A 12 -51.30 -31.49 21.45
C TYR A 12 -49.99 -30.69 21.31
N VAL A 13 -49.33 -30.85 20.17
CA VAL A 13 -48.42 -29.81 19.68
C VAL A 13 -49.32 -28.61 19.40
N ALA A 14 -49.18 -27.55 20.20
CA ALA A 14 -49.95 -26.33 20.07
C ALA A 14 -49.84 -25.80 18.62
N ALA A 15 -50.89 -26.06 17.83
CA ALA A 15 -50.96 -25.59 16.45
C ALA A 15 -51.00 -24.06 16.48
N ILE A 16 -49.93 -23.44 15.97
CA ILE A 16 -49.86 -21.99 15.82
C ILE A 16 -51.07 -21.57 14.97
N PRO A 17 -51.90 -20.60 15.42
CA PRO A 17 -53.09 -20.21 14.68
C PRO A 17 -52.69 -19.71 13.28
N VAL A 18 -53.29 -20.29 12.25
CA VAL A 18 -52.99 -20.09 10.82
C VAL A 18 -52.87 -18.61 10.43
N LYS A 19 -53.65 -17.72 11.06
CA LYS A 19 -53.55 -16.26 10.87
C LYS A 19 -52.18 -15.70 11.24
N LYS A 20 -51.62 -16.10 12.38
CA LYS A 20 -50.29 -15.68 12.84
C LYS A 20 -49.20 -16.14 11.88
N GLN A 21 -49.39 -17.30 11.24
CA GLN A 21 -48.47 -17.82 10.21
C GLN A 21 -48.58 -17.04 8.89
N ILE A 22 -49.79 -16.66 8.47
CA ILE A 22 -50.01 -15.83 7.26
C ILE A 22 -49.36 -14.45 7.41
N ASP A 23 -49.51 -13.81 8.58
CA ASP A 23 -48.95 -12.47 8.81
C ASP A 23 -47.41 -12.51 8.92
N ALA A 24 -46.85 -13.57 9.49
CA ALA A 24 -45.40 -13.80 9.49
C ALA A 24 -44.83 -13.97 8.07
N ILE A 25 -45.51 -14.74 7.21
CA ILE A 25 -45.10 -14.91 5.80
C ILE A 25 -45.18 -13.58 5.04
N LYS A 26 -46.22 -12.77 5.28
CA LYS A 26 -46.34 -11.43 4.67
C LYS A 26 -45.20 -10.50 5.12
N SER A 27 -44.84 -10.52 6.40
CA SER A 27 -43.71 -9.76 6.95
C SER A 27 -42.38 -10.19 6.32
N GLN A 28 -42.13 -11.50 6.26
CA GLN A 28 -40.94 -12.07 5.58
C GLN A 28 -40.88 -11.67 4.10
N ARG A 29 -42.01 -11.69 3.40
CA ARG A 29 -42.10 -11.25 1.99
C ARG A 29 -41.78 -9.76 1.83
N GLY A 30 -42.19 -8.92 2.80
CA GLY A 30 -41.81 -7.52 2.88
C GLY A 30 -40.30 -7.34 3.05
N ALA A 31 -39.70 -8.07 3.98
CA ALA A 31 -38.25 -8.04 4.22
C ALA A 31 -37.44 -8.46 2.97
N VAL A 32 -37.87 -9.53 2.28
CA VAL A 32 -37.25 -9.98 1.02
C VAL A 32 -37.32 -8.90 -0.06
N LYS A 33 -38.42 -8.15 -0.17
CA LYS A 33 -38.53 -7.03 -1.13
C LYS A 33 -37.55 -5.89 -0.82
N VAL A 34 -37.36 -5.57 0.46
CA VAL A 34 -36.37 -4.55 0.87
C VAL A 34 -34.95 -5.03 0.60
N LEU A 35 -34.65 -6.30 0.92
CA LEU A 35 -33.35 -6.92 0.65
C LEU A 35 -33.06 -6.93 -0.86
N LYS A 36 -34.03 -7.29 -1.70
CA LYS A 36 -33.88 -7.19 -3.17
C LYS A 36 -33.63 -5.74 -3.62
N ARG A 37 -34.33 -4.76 -3.07
CA ARG A 37 -34.10 -3.35 -3.45
C ARG A 37 -32.69 -2.85 -3.10
N LYS A 38 -32.15 -3.30 -1.96
CA LYS A 38 -30.80 -2.94 -1.51
C LYS A 38 -29.70 -3.79 -2.16
N SER A 39 -30.04 -5.01 -2.58
CA SER A 39 -29.11 -5.96 -3.20
C SER A 39 -28.71 -5.52 -4.59
N LEU A 40 -27.43 -5.67 -4.91
CA LEU A 40 -26.92 -5.54 -6.27
C LEU A 40 -27.33 -6.75 -7.14
N TRP A 41 -27.54 -7.93 -6.54
CA TRP A 41 -27.88 -9.18 -7.23
C TRP A 41 -29.27 -9.22 -7.88
N SER A 42 -30.11 -8.22 -7.62
CA SER A 42 -31.44 -8.09 -8.22
C SER A 42 -31.58 -6.83 -9.09
N LYS A 43 -30.45 -6.18 -9.40
CA LYS A 43 -30.38 -5.09 -10.38
C LYS A 43 -30.00 -5.65 -11.75
N SER A 44 -30.29 -4.87 -12.78
CA SER A 44 -29.81 -5.19 -14.13
C SER A 44 -28.29 -5.04 -14.20
N MET A 45 -27.68 -5.69 -15.19
CA MET A 45 -26.23 -5.58 -15.39
C MET A 45 -25.86 -4.13 -15.74
N GLU A 46 -26.70 -3.45 -16.51
CA GLU A 46 -26.53 -2.05 -16.90
C GLU A 46 -26.45 -1.12 -15.68
N ASP A 47 -27.36 -1.28 -14.70
CA ASP A 47 -27.36 -0.50 -13.45
C ASP A 47 -26.10 -0.76 -12.60
N ILE A 48 -25.59 -1.99 -12.63
CA ILE A 48 -24.37 -2.37 -11.90
C ILE A 48 -23.15 -1.74 -12.57
N VAL A 49 -23.06 -1.82 -13.90
CA VAL A 49 -21.96 -1.23 -14.67
C VAL A 49 -21.94 0.28 -14.54
N GLU A 50 -23.09 0.96 -14.63
CA GLU A 50 -23.18 2.41 -14.42
C GLU A 50 -22.64 2.83 -13.05
N LYS A 51 -22.98 2.09 -11.99
CA LYS A 51 -22.44 2.32 -10.64
C LYS A 51 -20.94 2.07 -10.56
N LEU A 52 -20.44 1.02 -11.20
CA LEU A 52 -19.01 0.72 -11.22
C LEU A 52 -18.22 1.82 -11.95
N VAL A 53 -18.70 2.28 -13.10
CA VAL A 53 -18.08 3.39 -13.84
C VAL A 53 -18.03 4.64 -12.97
N GLY A 54 -19.14 5.01 -12.31
CA GLY A 54 -19.15 6.16 -11.40
C GLY A 54 -18.18 6.04 -10.21
N ILE A 55 -17.98 4.83 -9.67
CA ILE A 55 -16.98 4.58 -8.63
C ILE A 55 -15.56 4.72 -9.18
N VAL A 56 -15.28 4.16 -10.36
CA VAL A 56 -13.97 4.26 -11.01
C VAL A 56 -13.62 5.72 -11.32
N ASP A 57 -14.55 6.48 -11.87
CA ASP A 57 -14.38 7.91 -12.16
C ASP A 57 -14.14 8.70 -10.88
N PHE A 58 -14.86 8.40 -9.80
CA PHE A 58 -14.66 9.03 -8.50
C PHE A 58 -13.27 8.71 -7.92
N ILE A 59 -12.84 7.45 -7.94
CA ILE A 59 -11.51 7.04 -7.48
C ILE A 59 -10.43 7.75 -8.31
N HIS A 60 -10.61 7.79 -9.63
CA HIS A 60 -9.70 8.47 -10.54
C HIS A 60 -9.57 9.96 -10.19
N LEU A 61 -10.69 10.64 -9.97
CA LEU A 61 -10.73 12.04 -9.56
C LEU A 61 -9.99 12.26 -8.23
N GLU A 62 -10.27 11.44 -7.22
CA GLU A 62 -9.66 11.58 -5.90
C GLU A 62 -8.15 11.30 -5.92
N ILE A 63 -7.68 10.33 -6.72
CA ILE A 63 -6.25 10.08 -6.93
C ILE A 63 -5.59 11.32 -7.57
N ASN A 64 -6.17 11.84 -8.66
CA ASN A 64 -5.65 13.03 -9.32
C ASN A 64 -5.65 14.24 -8.39
N ARG A 65 -6.66 14.40 -7.55
CA ARG A 65 -6.67 15.42 -6.51
C ARG A 65 -5.53 15.26 -5.51
N ALA A 66 -5.32 14.05 -4.98
CA ALA A 66 -4.28 13.80 -3.99
C ALA A 66 -2.86 14.02 -4.55
N PHE A 67 -2.61 13.58 -5.79
CA PHE A 67 -1.26 13.56 -6.38
C PHE A 67 -0.97 14.70 -7.36
N LEU A 68 -1.98 15.36 -7.95
CA LEU A 68 -1.81 16.29 -9.08
C LEU A 68 -2.50 17.65 -8.96
N GLU A 69 -3.56 17.84 -8.15
CA GLU A 69 -4.18 19.17 -7.97
C GLU A 69 -3.18 20.22 -7.41
N ASN A 70 -2.09 19.76 -6.78
CA ASN A 70 -0.97 20.61 -6.35
C ASN A 70 0.00 21.01 -7.49
N HIS A 71 -0.07 20.36 -8.65
CA HIS A 71 0.82 20.58 -9.80
C HIS A 71 0.21 21.53 -10.84
N ALA A 72 -1.12 21.64 -10.87
CA ALA A 72 -1.87 22.37 -11.91
C ALA A 72 -2.04 23.88 -11.65
N ARG A 73 -1.34 24.48 -10.68
CA ARG A 73 -1.30 25.95 -10.55
C ARG A 73 -0.32 26.53 -11.57
N LYS A 74 -0.77 26.59 -12.83
CA LYS A 74 -0.07 27.24 -13.93
C LYS A 74 0.22 28.71 -13.61
N SER A 75 1.49 29.08 -13.77
CA SER A 75 1.93 30.13 -14.68
C SER A 75 1.03 31.37 -14.77
N SER A 76 1.22 32.29 -13.82
CA SER A 76 1.13 33.72 -14.10
C SER A 76 2.28 34.41 -13.38
N GLY A 77 3.39 34.61 -14.09
CA GLY A 77 4.52 35.44 -13.63
C GLY A 77 5.27 34.91 -12.41
N GLY A 78 6.24 34.02 -12.64
CA GLY A 78 7.25 33.63 -11.65
C GLY A 78 7.40 32.12 -11.51
N LEU A 79 8.64 31.64 -11.69
CA LEU A 79 9.07 30.26 -11.48
C LEU A 79 8.92 29.86 -10.00
N ARG A 80 7.69 29.55 -9.59
CA ARG A 80 7.43 28.91 -8.29
C ARG A 80 7.00 27.49 -8.58
N VAL A 81 7.96 26.56 -8.57
CA VAL A 81 7.68 25.13 -8.40
C VAL A 81 6.73 25.03 -7.21
N ALA A 82 5.56 24.41 -7.38
CA ALA A 82 4.59 24.28 -6.30
C ALA A 82 5.34 23.76 -5.05
N ASN A 83 5.21 24.43 -3.91
CA ASN A 83 6.03 24.12 -2.72
C ASN A 83 5.97 22.64 -2.29
N ASN A 84 4.93 21.92 -2.70
CA ASN A 84 4.75 20.48 -2.46
C ASN A 84 5.64 19.62 -3.37
N LEU A 85 5.89 20.04 -4.62
CA LEU A 85 6.77 19.33 -5.55
C LEU A 85 8.22 19.33 -5.10
N ALA A 86 8.70 20.43 -4.53
CA ALA A 86 10.04 20.51 -3.98
C ALA A 86 10.28 19.53 -2.80
N LYS A 87 9.20 19.00 -2.20
CA LYS A 87 9.26 18.00 -1.13
C LYS A 87 9.18 16.56 -1.65
N THR A 88 8.76 16.36 -2.90
CA THR A 88 8.69 15.03 -3.51
C THR A 88 10.03 14.58 -4.09
N LEU A 89 10.25 13.27 -4.21
CA LEU A 89 11.50 12.72 -4.73
C LEU A 89 11.64 12.88 -6.26
N GLY A 90 10.53 12.78 -6.99
CA GLY A 90 10.44 12.76 -8.45
C GLY A 90 11.07 13.93 -9.20
N PRO A 91 10.76 15.20 -8.85
CA PRO A 91 11.31 16.36 -9.56
C PRO A 91 12.82 16.53 -9.42
N ALA A 92 13.42 15.92 -8.40
CA ALA A 92 14.85 16.00 -8.12
C ALA A 92 15.62 14.76 -8.61
N GLY A 93 14.96 13.77 -9.23
CA GLY A 93 15.57 12.52 -9.67
C GLY A 93 16.08 11.65 -8.51
N LEU A 94 15.60 11.90 -7.29
CA LEU A 94 16.06 11.20 -6.08
C LEU A 94 15.37 9.84 -5.89
N GLU A 95 14.24 9.63 -6.56
CA GLU A 95 13.42 8.43 -6.46
C GLU A 95 14.21 7.15 -6.75
N LEU A 96 15.11 7.17 -7.75
CA LEU A 96 15.93 6.00 -8.10
C LEU A 96 16.92 5.63 -7.00
N HIS A 97 17.61 6.65 -6.49
CA HIS A 97 18.61 6.46 -5.45
C HIS A 97 17.96 5.86 -4.19
N TYR A 98 16.78 6.37 -3.83
CA TYR A 98 16.03 5.90 -2.68
C TYR A 98 15.48 4.50 -2.89
N ALA A 99 14.97 4.20 -4.09
CA ALA A 99 14.55 2.86 -4.46
C ALA A 99 15.69 1.85 -4.30
N ASN A 100 16.89 2.17 -4.79
CA ASN A 100 18.05 1.31 -4.67
C ASN A 100 18.45 1.07 -3.21
N VAL A 101 18.41 2.09 -2.35
CA VAL A 101 18.68 1.94 -0.91
C VAL A 101 17.65 1.02 -0.24
N ILE A 102 16.36 1.18 -0.54
CA ILE A 102 15.29 0.34 -0.01
C ILE A 102 15.48 -1.12 -0.43
N LEU A 103 15.82 -1.38 -1.69
CA LEU A 103 16.07 -2.73 -2.19
C LEU A 103 17.32 -3.36 -1.58
N GLN A 104 18.38 -2.58 -1.34
CA GLN A 104 19.55 -3.05 -0.58
C GLN A 104 19.17 -3.40 0.86
N LEU A 105 18.36 -2.58 1.54
CA LEU A 105 17.87 -2.87 2.88
C LEU A 105 17.05 -4.17 2.94
N LYS A 106 16.17 -4.40 1.97
CA LYS A 106 15.44 -5.67 1.81
C LYS A 106 16.39 -6.87 1.73
N ALA A 107 17.41 -6.78 0.88
CA ALA A 107 18.38 -7.85 0.70
C ALA A 107 19.17 -8.14 1.99
N LEU A 108 19.60 -7.10 2.70
CA LEU A 108 20.35 -7.25 3.96
C LEU A 108 19.47 -7.76 5.11
N ALA A 109 18.19 -7.41 5.14
CA ALA A 109 17.22 -7.95 6.09
C ALA A 109 17.09 -9.49 5.99
N LEU A 110 17.12 -10.00 4.76
CA LEU A 110 17.08 -11.43 4.47
C LEU A 110 18.41 -12.13 4.82
N ALA A 111 19.54 -11.43 4.64
CA ALA A 111 20.87 -11.98 4.93
C ALA A 111 21.27 -11.92 6.43
N SER A 112 20.54 -11.19 7.27
CA SER A 112 20.82 -11.09 8.71
C SER A 112 20.62 -12.42 9.45
N PRO A 113 21.59 -12.87 10.29
CA PRO A 113 22.68 -12.09 10.91
C PRO A 113 24.01 -12.05 10.13
N ALA A 114 24.16 -12.82 9.05
CA ALA A 114 25.41 -13.00 8.31
C ALA A 114 25.72 -11.84 7.33
N VAL A 115 25.45 -10.60 7.73
CA VAL A 115 25.64 -9.42 6.88
C VAL A 115 27.14 -9.11 6.75
N PRO A 116 27.74 -9.21 5.55
CA PRO A 116 29.18 -9.01 5.39
C PRO A 116 29.54 -7.52 5.52
N GLN A 117 30.76 -7.24 6.00
CA GLN A 117 31.22 -5.89 6.34
C GLN A 117 31.16 -4.93 5.14
N ASN A 118 31.61 -5.38 3.97
CA ASN A 118 31.56 -4.61 2.73
C ASN A 118 30.12 -4.19 2.35
N ALA A 119 29.12 -5.03 2.60
CA ALA A 119 27.73 -4.70 2.32
C ALA A 119 27.16 -3.66 3.30
N ARG A 120 27.59 -3.70 4.57
CA ARG A 120 27.26 -2.65 5.55
C ARG A 120 27.86 -1.30 5.16
N GLU A 121 29.12 -1.29 4.73
CA GLU A 121 29.80 -0.09 4.27
C GLU A 121 29.16 0.47 3.00
N ALA A 122 28.86 -0.39 2.03
CA ALA A 122 28.16 0.00 0.80
C ALA A 122 26.80 0.63 1.08
N LEU A 123 26.00 0.02 1.99
CA LEU A 123 24.74 0.59 2.43
C LEU A 123 24.95 1.98 3.06
N TYR A 124 25.91 2.10 3.99
CA TYR A 124 26.18 3.38 4.67
C TYR A 124 26.62 4.49 3.69
N GLN A 125 27.39 4.14 2.66
CA GLN A 125 27.78 5.09 1.60
C GLN A 125 26.59 5.46 0.73
N ALA A 126 25.71 4.51 0.41
CA ALA A 126 24.49 4.72 -0.37
C ALA A 126 23.42 5.51 0.40
N LEU A 127 23.54 5.74 1.71
CA LEU A 127 22.54 6.52 2.45
C LEU A 127 22.55 8.00 2.03
N PRO A 128 21.37 8.61 1.83
CA PRO A 128 21.24 10.05 1.63
C PRO A 128 21.94 10.86 2.74
N PRO A 129 22.61 11.98 2.41
CA PRO A 129 23.44 12.73 3.35
C PRO A 129 22.69 13.20 4.60
N ARG A 130 21.39 13.50 4.49
CA ARG A 130 20.55 13.99 5.59
C ARG A 130 20.22 12.92 6.61
N ILE A 131 20.24 11.65 6.21
CA ILE A 131 19.91 10.51 7.06
C ILE A 131 21.07 10.17 8.01
N LYS A 132 22.32 10.32 7.57
CA LYS A 132 23.53 10.00 8.36
C LYS A 132 23.56 10.68 9.75
N PRO A 133 23.35 12.01 9.89
CA PRO A 133 23.33 12.65 11.20
C PRO A 133 22.13 12.21 12.07
N VAL A 134 20.97 11.98 11.46
CA VAL A 134 19.77 11.49 12.16
C VAL A 134 20.00 10.09 12.72
N LEU A 135 20.56 9.19 11.91
CA LEU A 135 20.95 7.86 12.37
C LEU A 135 21.97 7.91 13.50
N HIS A 136 23.00 8.74 13.35
CA HIS A 136 24.03 8.87 14.37
C HIS A 136 23.47 9.37 15.71
N THR A 137 22.54 10.33 15.70
CA THR A 137 21.85 10.80 16.92
C THR A 137 20.90 9.75 17.49
N GLN A 138 20.13 9.05 16.65
CA GLN A 138 19.24 7.97 17.07
C GLN A 138 19.99 6.79 17.67
N LEU A 139 21.10 6.37 17.07
CA LEU A 139 21.96 5.32 17.59
C LEU A 139 22.54 5.73 18.96
N ARG A 140 23.07 6.96 19.08
CA ARG A 140 23.55 7.47 20.37
C ARG A 140 22.47 7.53 21.45
N ARG A 141 21.22 7.88 21.08
CA ARG A 141 20.10 8.00 22.01
C ARG A 141 19.51 6.65 22.41
N ARG A 142 19.36 5.72 21.47
CA ARG A 142 18.74 4.39 21.70
C ARG A 142 19.73 3.37 22.26
N PHE A 143 21.03 3.61 22.10
CA PHE A 143 22.11 2.77 22.61
C PHE A 143 23.10 3.60 23.42
N PRO A 144 22.68 4.20 24.55
CA PRO A 144 23.65 4.68 25.52
C PRO A 144 24.49 3.47 25.97
N LEU A 145 25.81 3.65 26.10
CA LEU A 145 26.73 2.60 26.55
C LEU A 145 26.17 1.95 27.84
N GLY A 146 25.72 0.70 27.76
CA GLY A 146 25.38 -0.12 28.94
C GLY A 146 23.91 -0.51 29.17
N GLU A 147 22.94 -0.11 28.35
CA GLU A 147 21.53 -0.52 28.53
C GLU A 147 21.12 -1.72 27.66
N LYS A 148 20.41 -2.68 28.27
CA LYS A 148 19.85 -3.85 27.59
C LYS A 148 18.66 -3.45 26.72
N GLN A 149 18.67 -3.95 25.48
CA GLN A 149 17.60 -3.81 24.50
C GLN A 149 16.25 -4.30 25.05
N THR A 150 15.17 -3.53 24.83
CA THR A 150 13.81 -3.93 25.25
C THR A 150 13.09 -4.79 24.21
N MET A 151 13.48 -4.72 22.93
CA MET A 151 12.86 -5.50 21.84
C MET A 151 13.62 -6.78 21.55
N THR A 152 12.87 -7.86 21.32
CA THR A 152 13.40 -9.15 20.86
C THR A 152 13.76 -9.13 19.37
N VAL A 153 14.66 -10.01 18.94
CA VAL A 153 15.03 -10.19 17.51
C VAL A 153 13.78 -10.43 16.64
N ALA A 154 12.81 -11.19 17.16
CA ALA A 154 11.57 -11.51 16.45
C ALA A 154 10.69 -10.27 16.23
N GLU A 155 10.55 -9.42 17.25
CA GLU A 155 9.79 -8.16 17.15
C GLU A 155 10.43 -7.17 16.18
N VAL A 156 11.75 -7.00 16.26
CA VAL A 156 12.48 -6.13 15.32
C VAL A 156 12.31 -6.62 13.88
N ARG A 157 12.41 -7.93 13.66
CA ARG A 157 12.20 -8.54 12.34
C ARG A 157 10.76 -8.36 11.85
N ALA A 158 9.77 -8.51 12.72
CA ALA A 158 8.36 -8.31 12.39
C ALA A 158 8.10 -6.86 11.95
N GLU A 159 8.63 -5.87 12.67
CA GLU A 159 8.48 -4.46 12.30
C GLU A 159 9.20 -4.11 11.01
N MET A 160 10.43 -4.59 10.82
CA MET A 160 11.17 -4.40 9.57
C MET A 160 10.40 -4.97 8.38
N ASN A 161 9.87 -6.18 8.50
CA ASN A 161 9.06 -6.82 7.47
C ASN A 161 7.74 -6.08 7.23
N ARG A 162 7.10 -5.54 8.27
CA ARG A 162 5.87 -4.76 8.14
C ARG A 162 6.08 -3.54 7.26
N VAL A 163 7.18 -2.82 7.44
CA VAL A 163 7.53 -1.63 6.63
C VAL A 163 7.93 -2.04 5.21
N LEU A 164 8.83 -3.02 5.07
CA LEU A 164 9.30 -3.48 3.75
C LEU A 164 8.17 -4.03 2.88
N ARG A 165 7.15 -4.67 3.46
CA ARG A 165 6.03 -5.28 2.72
C ARG A 165 5.34 -4.30 1.76
N TRP A 166 5.18 -3.04 2.16
CA TRP A 166 4.51 -2.04 1.33
C TRP A 166 5.50 -1.11 0.60
N LEU A 167 6.71 -0.91 1.15
CA LEU A 167 7.70 -0.01 0.57
C LEU A 167 8.47 -0.64 -0.60
N VAL A 168 8.73 -1.95 -0.55
CA VAL A 168 9.47 -2.69 -1.58
C VAL A 168 8.77 -2.65 -2.94
N PRO A 169 7.46 -2.93 -3.07
CA PRO A 169 6.77 -2.84 -4.35
C PRO A 169 6.96 -1.48 -5.03
N ALA A 170 6.88 -0.38 -4.26
CA ALA A 170 7.08 0.96 -4.81
C ALA A 170 8.52 1.20 -5.29
N ALA A 171 9.52 0.69 -4.57
CA ALA A 171 10.92 0.75 -4.99
C ALA A 171 11.19 -0.10 -6.24
N GLU A 172 10.60 -1.29 -6.35
CA GLU A 172 10.70 -2.15 -7.54
C GLU A 172 10.06 -1.49 -8.76
N SER A 173 8.85 -0.94 -8.61
CA SER A 173 8.17 -0.14 -9.62
C SER A 173 9.00 1.06 -10.09
N THR A 174 9.61 1.81 -9.15
CA THR A 174 10.50 2.94 -9.48
C THR A 174 11.70 2.51 -10.31
N ARG A 175 12.36 1.41 -9.92
CA ARG A 175 13.51 0.87 -10.65
C ARG A 175 13.14 0.41 -12.06
N LEU A 176 12.00 -0.26 -12.20
CA LEU A 176 11.50 -0.74 -13.50
C LEU A 176 11.16 0.42 -14.42
N CYS A 177 10.40 1.40 -13.94
CA CYS A 177 10.01 2.58 -14.72
C CYS A 177 11.22 3.34 -15.29
N LEU A 178 12.27 3.54 -14.49
CA LEU A 178 13.47 4.23 -14.94
C LEU A 178 14.37 3.37 -15.85
N GLN A 179 14.39 2.05 -15.64
CA GLN A 179 15.12 1.14 -16.52
C GLN A 179 14.48 1.11 -17.93
N GLU A 180 13.15 1.07 -18.01
CA GLU A 180 12.41 1.18 -19.27
C GLU A 180 12.69 2.51 -19.96
N TRP A 181 12.69 3.62 -19.21
CA TRP A 181 13.05 4.93 -19.74
C TRP A 181 14.46 4.97 -20.33
N ALA A 182 15.44 4.39 -19.63
CA ALA A 182 16.81 4.31 -20.11
C ALA A 182 16.95 3.47 -21.40
N MET A 183 16.20 2.37 -21.51
CA MET A 183 16.20 1.53 -22.72
C MET A 183 15.53 2.24 -23.90
N LYS A 184 14.40 2.93 -23.66
CA LYS A 184 13.66 3.68 -24.67
C LYS A 184 14.45 4.89 -25.21
N GLY A 185 15.30 5.51 -24.38
CA GLY A 185 16.24 6.55 -24.81
C GLY A 185 17.39 6.04 -25.68
N MET A 186 17.73 4.74 -25.63
CA MET A 186 18.79 4.14 -26.46
C MET A 186 18.27 3.68 -27.84
N GLU A 187 17.00 3.30 -27.95
CA GLU A 187 16.35 2.90 -29.21
C GLU A 187 15.82 4.10 -30.02
N GLY A 188 16.61 5.16 -30.22
CA GLY A 188 16.34 6.20 -31.25
C GLY A 188 14.89 6.69 -31.34
N VAL A 189 14.24 6.93 -30.19
CA VAL A 189 12.81 7.17 -30.13
C VAL A 189 12.44 8.61 -30.55
N ASN A 190 11.36 8.72 -31.33
CA ASN A 190 10.70 9.97 -31.71
C ASN A 190 10.54 10.91 -30.50
N VAL A 191 10.91 12.18 -30.69
CA VAL A 191 10.92 13.28 -29.71
C VAL A 191 9.57 13.48 -28.98
N ASP A 192 8.48 12.87 -29.46
CA ASP A 192 7.15 12.92 -28.83
C ASP A 192 7.01 11.96 -27.63
N GLU A 193 7.78 10.87 -27.54
CA GLU A 193 7.69 9.91 -26.41
C GLU A 193 8.60 10.27 -25.23
N THR A 194 9.63 11.10 -25.45
CA THR A 194 10.43 11.71 -24.36
C THR A 194 9.59 12.61 -23.46
N ASN A 195 8.41 13.01 -23.94
CA ASN A 195 7.47 13.83 -23.22
C ASN A 195 6.63 13.03 -22.21
N TRP A 196 6.69 11.69 -22.16
CA TRP A 196 5.91 10.88 -21.19
C TRP A 196 6.12 11.30 -19.73
N PHE A 197 7.35 11.71 -19.36
CA PHE A 197 7.64 12.15 -17.99
C PHE A 197 7.07 13.55 -17.69
N GLU A 198 6.85 14.39 -18.70
CA GLU A 198 6.34 15.77 -18.55
C GLU A 198 4.85 15.91 -18.92
N GLN A 199 4.28 14.99 -19.70
CA GLN A 199 2.99 15.18 -20.38
C GLN A 199 1.80 14.54 -19.64
N GLU A 200 2.01 13.58 -18.74
CA GLU A 200 0.92 13.09 -17.89
C GLU A 200 0.71 13.97 -16.65
N ASN A 201 -0.11 15.01 -16.83
CA ASN A 201 -0.76 15.75 -15.75
C ASN A 201 -2.02 15.04 -15.22
N HIS A 202 -2.20 13.75 -15.52
CA HIS A 202 -3.35 12.94 -15.12
C HIS A 202 -2.94 11.49 -14.94
N VAL A 203 -3.24 10.89 -13.78
CA VAL A 203 -2.95 9.50 -13.46
C VAL A 203 -4.13 8.62 -13.89
N SER A 204 -4.05 7.97 -15.05
CA SER A 204 -5.11 7.08 -15.54
C SER A 204 -5.25 5.80 -14.69
N VAL A 205 -6.47 5.47 -14.22
CA VAL A 205 -6.75 4.23 -13.46
C VAL A 205 -6.50 2.98 -14.32
N GLY A 206 -6.69 3.08 -15.64
CA GLY A 206 -6.33 2.01 -16.58
C GLY A 206 -4.85 1.64 -16.56
N SER A 207 -3.96 2.61 -16.33
CA SER A 207 -2.51 2.36 -16.18
C SER A 207 -2.14 1.77 -14.83
N MET A 208 -3.00 1.86 -13.79
CA MET A 208 -2.79 1.23 -12.47
C MET A 208 -3.29 -0.22 -12.39
N LEU A 209 -4.25 -0.59 -13.23
CA LEU A 209 -4.89 -1.92 -13.19
C LEU A 209 -4.27 -2.90 -14.19
N ALA A 210 -3.44 -2.41 -15.11
CA ALA A 210 -2.85 -3.22 -16.16
C ALA A 210 -1.44 -3.69 -15.81
N HIS A 211 -1.35 -4.85 -15.15
CA HIS A 211 -0.19 -5.75 -15.36
C HIS A 211 -0.16 -6.32 -16.79
N ALA A 212 -1.15 -6.01 -17.63
CA ALA A 212 -1.28 -6.52 -18.99
C ALA A 212 -0.36 -5.82 -20.01
N ASP A 213 0.06 -4.57 -19.76
CA ASP A 213 0.91 -3.78 -20.69
C ASP A 213 2.20 -3.22 -20.05
N ALA A 214 2.60 -3.72 -18.87
CA ALA A 214 3.86 -3.36 -18.18
C ALA A 214 4.09 -1.86 -17.89
N LYS A 215 3.09 -0.99 -18.06
CA LYS A 215 3.27 0.45 -17.84
C LYS A 215 3.08 0.83 -16.37
N VAL A 216 4.18 0.82 -15.61
CA VAL A 216 4.20 1.25 -14.21
C VAL A 216 3.72 2.71 -14.10
N SER A 217 2.69 2.97 -13.30
CA SER A 217 2.17 4.32 -13.06
C SER A 217 3.10 5.12 -12.14
N LYS A 218 3.22 6.44 -12.32
CA LYS A 218 4.00 7.30 -11.39
C LYS A 218 3.55 7.18 -9.94
N VAL A 219 2.27 6.88 -9.68
CA VAL A 219 1.72 6.69 -8.32
C VAL A 219 2.19 5.38 -7.68
N GLU A 220 2.56 4.40 -8.48
CA GLU A 220 3.14 3.14 -8.00
C GLU A 220 4.65 3.28 -7.73
N THR A 221 5.25 4.42 -8.06
CA THR A 221 6.66 4.71 -7.84
C THR A 221 6.86 5.68 -6.67
N LEU A 222 8.11 5.89 -6.29
CA LEU A 222 8.49 6.88 -5.29
C LEU A 222 8.44 8.32 -5.82
N TYR A 223 8.00 8.56 -7.06
CA TYR A 223 7.98 9.88 -7.70
C TYR A 223 7.25 10.94 -6.84
N TYR A 224 6.04 10.63 -6.37
CA TYR A 224 5.26 11.54 -5.52
C TYR A 224 5.52 11.34 -4.02
N ALA A 225 6.46 10.47 -3.64
CA ALA A 225 6.72 10.21 -2.23
C ALA A 225 7.35 11.44 -1.58
N ASP A 226 6.86 11.79 -0.38
CA ASP A 226 7.44 12.85 0.43
C ASP A 226 8.85 12.44 0.89
N LYS A 227 9.81 13.34 0.63
CA LYS A 227 11.23 13.09 0.88
C LYS A 227 11.51 12.86 2.36
N GLU A 228 10.99 13.71 3.24
CA GLU A 228 11.26 13.63 4.67
C GLU A 228 10.68 12.36 5.29
N THR A 229 9.46 12.02 4.89
CA THR A 229 8.79 10.78 5.29
C THR A 229 9.55 9.55 4.81
N THR A 230 10.04 9.56 3.56
CA THR A 230 10.82 8.44 3.00
C THR A 230 12.19 8.31 3.68
N GLU A 231 12.89 9.43 3.91
CA GLU A 231 14.15 9.47 4.68
C GLU A 231 13.95 8.90 6.10
N GLY A 232 12.81 9.19 6.74
CA GLY A 232 12.41 8.64 8.04
C GLY A 232 12.27 7.12 8.04
N TYR A 233 11.52 6.56 7.08
CA TYR A 233 11.39 5.10 6.95
C TYR A 233 12.72 4.40 6.67
N ILE A 234 13.59 4.99 5.82
CA ILE A 234 14.93 4.47 5.56
C ILE A 234 15.74 4.46 6.87
N ALA A 235 15.68 5.53 7.67
CA ALA A 235 16.38 5.59 8.95
C ALA A 235 15.91 4.50 9.93
N GLU A 236 14.59 4.27 10.03
CA GLU A 236 14.02 3.21 10.86
C GLU A 236 14.46 1.82 10.41
N LEU A 237 14.47 1.55 9.10
CA LEU A 237 14.93 0.28 8.54
C LEU A 237 16.41 0.02 8.81
N VAL A 238 17.26 1.05 8.69
CA VAL A 238 18.69 0.93 9.03
C VAL A 238 18.89 0.66 10.51
N LEU A 239 18.12 1.32 11.39
CA LEU A 239 18.16 1.07 12.83
C LEU A 239 17.70 -0.36 13.17
N ALA A 240 16.62 -0.82 12.53
CA ALA A 240 16.15 -2.20 12.69
C ALA A 240 17.21 -3.21 12.22
N LEU A 241 17.87 -2.96 11.09
CA LEU A 241 18.96 -3.81 10.63
C LEU A 241 20.14 -3.81 11.61
N HIS A 242 20.50 -2.65 12.16
CA HIS A 242 21.55 -2.55 13.17
C HIS A 242 21.21 -3.35 14.43
N LEU A 243 19.96 -3.30 14.90
CA LEU A 243 19.46 -4.11 16.01
C LEU A 243 19.56 -5.60 15.70
N LEU A 244 19.13 -6.04 14.52
CA LEU A 244 19.19 -7.45 14.13
C LEU A 244 20.62 -8.01 14.04
N VAL A 245 21.60 -7.18 13.69
CA VAL A 245 23.02 -7.57 13.60
C VAL A 245 23.72 -7.50 14.97
N SER A 246 23.30 -6.58 15.85
CA SER A 246 23.98 -6.34 17.13
C SER A 246 23.41 -7.17 18.29
N LEU A 247 22.19 -7.68 18.17
CA LEU A 247 21.61 -8.58 19.16
C LEU A 247 22.33 -9.93 19.12
N PRO A 248 22.72 -10.49 20.28
CA PRO A 248 23.21 -11.86 20.33
C PRO A 248 22.10 -12.76 19.79
N THR A 249 22.40 -13.51 18.73
CA THR A 249 21.56 -14.63 18.34
C THR A 249 21.57 -15.59 19.50
N GLU A 250 20.45 -15.70 20.21
CA GLU A 250 20.19 -16.78 21.16
C GLU A 250 20.36 -18.10 20.38
N GLU A 251 21.57 -18.67 20.43
CA GLU A 251 21.87 -19.99 19.91
C GLU A 251 20.97 -20.98 20.65
N LYS A 252 20.27 -21.80 19.87
CA LYS A 252 19.39 -22.85 20.36
C LYS A 252 19.95 -24.20 19.93
#